data_AF-A0A662FQ13-F1
#
_entry.id   AF-A0A662FQ13-F1
#
_cell.length_a   1.000
_cell.length_b   1.000
_cell.length_c   1.000
_cell.angle_alpha   90.00
_cell.angle_beta   90.00
_cell.angle_gamma   90.00
#
_symmetry.space_group_name_H-M   'P 1'
#
loop_
_entity.id
_entity.type
_entity.pdbx_description
1 polymer ?
#
loop_
_entity_poly.entity_id
_entity_poly.type
_entity_poly.pdbx_seq_one_letter_code
_entity_poly.pdbx_strand_id
1 'polypeptide(L)'
;FAVVQLGWDYEEVPEEIREAAEIAKKADVAVIFVGIIEGEGRDRATLELPGLQEVLIEEVLKTGTPTIVVLMTGSAVTGRWIKDAPAIIQAWYPGQEGGIAIAEVLFGEYNPGGKLPFTWPRYVGQLPLYYNYKPTGRGYDYVDMPGTPLFPFGHGLSYTKFTYSNLRIETNEMGNIKVSVDIENVGDREGDEVVQLYIRDRVASVARPVKELRGFKRITLKPGEKTTVSFRLTLDDLALFDLNMRRVVEPGTFEIMVGSSSEDIRIKGMLNIKQKITAKYDCTDLVVDRKEVKVGEPLTIKTRVKNIGPISDIITVKLFINGIEIRSQRVDLSPDEEREIAFRIKLEERGRHRIAVGIPEPKLTTTIEVI
;
A
#
# COMPACT_ATOMS: atom_id res chain seq x y z
N PHE A 1 48.10 11.97 -11.44
CA PHE A 1 48.34 11.75 -10.01
C PHE A 1 46.99 11.58 -9.34
N ALA A 2 46.79 10.52 -8.56
CA ALA A 2 45.61 10.40 -7.71
C ALA A 2 45.97 10.99 -6.34
N VAL A 3 45.16 11.92 -5.85
CA VAL A 3 45.28 12.48 -4.50
C VAL A 3 44.10 11.94 -3.70
N VAL A 4 44.38 11.48 -2.48
CA VAL A 4 43.37 11.13 -1.48
C VAL A 4 43.53 12.11 -0.34
N GLN A 5 42.43 12.76 0.03
CA GLN A 5 42.36 13.63 1.20
C GLN A 5 41.52 12.93 2.27
N LEU A 6 42.03 12.93 3.51
CA LEU A 6 41.36 12.39 4.68
C LEU A 6 41.06 13.55 5.63
N GLY A 7 39.83 13.60 6.14
CA GLY A 7 39.38 14.57 7.14
C GLY A 7 38.48 13.89 8.16
N TRP A 8 38.36 14.50 9.33
CA TRP A 8 37.49 14.07 10.43
C TRP A 8 37.00 15.31 11.19
N ASP A 9 35.78 15.24 11.70
CA ASP A 9 35.21 16.26 12.59
C ASP A 9 35.70 16.03 14.04
N TYR A 10 35.96 17.10 14.77
CA TYR A 10 36.30 17.04 16.20
C TYR A 10 35.01 17.05 17.06
N GLU A 11 35.06 16.43 18.25
CA GLU A 11 33.89 16.22 19.12
C GLU A 11 33.29 17.49 19.76
N GLU A 12 33.98 18.64 19.69
CA GLU A 12 33.42 19.91 20.18
C GLU A 12 32.41 20.48 19.17
N VAL A 13 31.38 21.22 19.66
CA VAL A 13 30.48 21.97 18.77
C VAL A 13 31.31 22.90 17.91
N PRO A 14 31.36 22.69 16.58
CA PRO A 14 32.21 23.47 15.69
C PRO A 14 31.82 24.95 15.72
N GLU A 15 32.80 25.83 15.49
CA GLU A 15 32.57 27.27 15.46
C GLU A 15 31.54 27.65 14.39
N GLU A 16 31.47 26.87 13.30
CA GLU A 16 30.50 27.02 12.21
C GLU A 16 29.05 26.84 12.69
N ILE A 17 28.79 25.95 13.66
CA ILE A 17 27.45 25.78 14.24
C ILE A 17 27.09 27.01 15.10
N ARG A 18 28.04 27.53 15.87
CA ARG A 18 27.83 28.76 16.67
C ARG A 18 27.58 29.95 15.77
N GLU A 19 28.34 30.08 14.69
CA GLU A 19 28.16 31.12 13.68
C GLU A 19 26.76 31.03 13.05
N ALA A 20 26.32 29.83 12.66
CA ALA A 20 24.97 29.62 12.12
C ALA A 20 23.87 30.06 13.10
N ALA A 21 24.00 29.76 14.40
CA ALA A 21 23.07 30.20 15.43
C ALA A 21 23.07 31.74 15.59
N GLU A 22 24.24 32.38 15.59
CA GLU A 22 24.33 33.85 15.68
C GLU A 22 23.79 34.57 14.44
N ILE A 23 23.87 33.95 13.26
CA ILE A 23 23.18 34.44 12.05
C ILE A 23 21.67 34.29 12.21
N ALA A 24 21.20 33.12 12.65
CA ALA A 24 19.78 32.85 12.83
C ALA A 24 19.11 33.81 13.83
N LYS A 25 19.81 34.16 14.92
CA LYS A 25 19.34 35.12 15.93
C LYS A 25 19.07 36.52 15.39
N LYS A 26 19.68 36.88 14.25
CA LYS A 26 19.51 38.18 13.58
C LYS A 26 18.50 38.13 12.44
N ALA A 27 17.92 36.96 12.15
CA ALA A 27 16.97 36.75 11.06
C ALA A 27 15.52 36.68 11.60
N ASP A 28 14.56 37.01 10.74
CA ASP A 28 13.14 36.84 11.07
C ASP A 28 12.72 35.35 11.06
N VAL A 29 13.36 34.55 10.21
CA VAL A 29 13.13 33.11 10.04
C VAL A 29 14.46 32.41 9.74
N ALA A 30 14.68 31.24 10.33
CA ALA A 30 15.79 30.35 9.99
C ALA A 30 15.27 29.14 9.17
N VAL A 31 15.91 28.84 8.05
CA VAL A 31 15.60 27.66 7.23
C VAL A 31 16.82 26.75 7.20
N ILE A 32 16.70 25.57 7.81
CA ILE A 32 17.81 24.62 7.96
C ILE A 32 17.57 23.43 7.03
N PHE A 33 18.54 23.13 6.18
CA PHE A 33 18.50 21.97 5.29
C PHE A 33 19.36 20.85 5.89
N VAL A 34 18.77 19.66 6.05
CA VAL A 34 19.45 18.48 6.58
C VAL A 34 19.13 17.24 5.76
N GLY A 35 20.01 16.25 5.80
CA GLY A 35 19.93 15.06 4.98
C GLY A 35 20.53 13.81 5.64
N ILE A 36 20.47 12.70 4.91
CA ILE A 36 20.98 11.39 5.35
C ILE A 36 21.88 10.78 4.29
N ILE A 37 22.70 9.83 4.73
CA ILE A 37 23.56 9.01 3.87
C ILE A 37 22.96 7.61 3.80
N GLU A 38 22.48 7.21 2.61
CA GLU A 38 21.91 5.88 2.35
C GLU A 38 22.15 5.47 0.88
N GLY A 39 21.93 4.20 0.56
CA GLY A 39 22.07 3.70 -0.82
C GLY A 39 22.01 2.19 -0.92
N GLU A 40 22.12 1.68 -2.15
CA GLU A 40 22.14 0.25 -2.44
C GLU A 40 23.27 -0.45 -1.67
N GLY A 41 22.94 -1.49 -0.91
CA GLY A 41 23.88 -2.21 -0.05
C GLY A 41 24.36 -1.42 1.18
N ARG A 42 23.69 -0.31 1.53
CA ARG A 42 24.08 0.61 2.61
C ARG A 42 22.87 0.99 3.47
N ASP A 43 22.24 -0.01 4.07
CA ASP A 43 21.15 0.18 5.01
C ASP A 43 21.59 1.03 6.22
N ARG A 44 20.71 1.90 6.70
CA ARG A 44 20.93 2.67 7.93
C ARG A 44 20.47 1.86 9.15
N ALA A 45 21.36 1.66 10.12
CA ALA A 45 21.03 0.97 11.37
C ALA A 45 20.32 1.88 12.38
N THR A 46 20.62 3.18 12.37
CA THR A 46 19.91 4.21 13.12
C THR A 46 19.05 5.03 12.17
N LEU A 47 17.99 5.64 12.70
CA LEU A 47 17.18 6.58 11.95
C LEU A 47 17.49 8.04 12.30
N GLU A 48 18.47 8.30 13.16
CA GLU A 48 18.91 9.67 13.52
C GLU A 48 19.58 10.36 12.32
N LEU A 49 19.63 11.70 12.36
CA LEU A 49 20.41 12.45 11.37
C LEU A 49 21.90 12.22 11.61
N PRO A 50 22.71 11.98 10.56
CA PRO A 50 24.14 11.72 10.73
C PRO A 50 24.92 12.99 11.11
N GLY A 51 26.04 12.79 11.80
CA GLY A 51 26.96 13.86 12.19
C GLY A 51 26.33 14.82 13.22
N LEU A 52 26.67 16.10 13.12
CA LEU A 52 26.25 17.14 14.06
C LEU A 52 25.00 17.90 13.58
N GLN A 53 24.22 17.34 12.66
CA GLN A 53 23.03 18.00 12.11
C GLN A 53 21.94 18.22 13.16
N GLU A 54 21.74 17.28 14.10
CA GLU A 54 20.80 17.48 15.21
C GLU A 54 21.26 18.60 16.15
N VAL A 55 22.57 18.66 16.43
CA VAL A 55 23.17 19.72 17.24
C VAL A 55 22.98 21.09 16.57
N LEU A 56 23.18 21.19 15.26
CA LEU A 56 22.91 22.42 14.51
C LEU A 56 21.45 22.87 14.65
N ILE A 57 20.49 21.95 14.48
CA ILE A 57 19.07 22.25 14.64
C ILE A 57 18.79 22.74 16.07
N GLU A 58 19.28 22.03 17.07
CA GLU A 58 19.06 22.37 18.48
C GLU A 58 19.66 23.72 18.86
N GLU A 59 20.87 24.06 18.41
CA GLU A 59 21.50 25.37 18.67
C GLU A 59 20.72 26.51 18.01
N VAL A 60 20.24 26.32 16.78
CA VAL A 60 19.40 27.33 16.11
C VAL A 60 18.05 27.47 16.82
N LEU A 61 17.41 26.37 17.22
CA LEU A 61 16.14 26.42 17.98
C LEU A 61 16.30 27.17 19.32
N LYS A 62 17.43 27.02 20.02
CA LYS A 62 17.72 27.72 21.28
C LYS A 62 17.74 29.25 21.15
N THR A 63 17.96 29.78 19.95
CA THR A 63 17.94 31.24 19.70
C THR A 63 16.56 31.86 19.84
N GLY A 64 15.50 31.05 19.71
CA GLY A 64 14.11 31.51 19.68
C GLY A 64 13.64 32.01 18.31
N THR A 65 14.49 32.01 17.28
CA THR A 65 14.11 32.35 15.91
C THR A 65 13.13 31.31 15.34
N PRO A 66 12.00 31.73 14.73
CA PRO A 66 11.10 30.82 13.99
C PRO A 66 11.89 29.97 12.99
N THR A 67 11.93 28.65 13.22
CA THR A 67 12.79 27.74 12.48
C THR A 67 11.97 26.77 11.63
N ILE A 68 12.37 26.59 10.37
CA ILE A 68 11.82 25.61 9.45
C ILE A 68 12.93 24.61 9.11
N VAL A 69 12.69 23.32 9.36
CA VAL A 69 13.64 22.26 8.98
C VAL A 69 13.18 21.61 7.68
N VAL A 70 14.01 21.70 6.65
CA VAL A 70 13.79 21.05 5.35
C VAL A 70 14.60 19.76 5.31
N LEU A 71 13.88 18.64 5.28
CA LEU A 71 14.44 17.30 5.22
C LEU A 71 14.63 16.86 3.78
N MET A 72 15.88 16.69 3.38
CA MET A 72 16.29 16.11 2.11
C MET A 72 16.71 14.64 2.30
N THR A 73 15.74 13.79 2.59
CA THR A 73 15.96 12.40 3.05
C THR A 73 15.13 11.40 2.25
N GLY A 74 15.66 10.24 1.87
CA GLY A 74 14.89 9.22 1.15
C GLY A 74 14.02 8.32 2.04
N SER A 75 14.16 8.42 3.37
CA SER A 75 13.39 7.66 4.35
C SER A 75 13.21 8.46 5.67
N ALA A 76 12.52 7.86 6.64
CA ALA A 76 12.27 8.47 7.95
C ALA A 76 13.57 8.88 8.67
N VAL A 77 13.48 9.96 9.43
CA VAL A 77 14.47 10.34 10.45
C VAL A 77 13.83 10.51 11.83
N THR A 78 14.53 10.09 12.88
CA THR A 78 14.07 10.20 14.27
C THR A 78 14.97 11.16 15.03
N GLY A 79 14.44 11.90 15.99
CA GLY A 79 15.24 12.79 16.82
C GLY A 79 14.36 13.58 17.77
N ARG A 80 14.90 13.98 18.92
CA ARG A 80 14.14 14.74 19.92
C ARG A 80 13.75 16.12 19.41
N TRP A 81 14.62 16.74 18.61
CA TRP A 81 14.44 18.05 17.98
C TRP A 81 13.13 18.18 17.18
N ILE A 82 12.59 17.07 16.65
CA ILE A 82 11.38 17.09 15.80
C ILE A 82 10.18 17.71 16.52
N LYS A 83 10.03 17.45 17.82
CA LYS A 83 8.91 17.99 18.61
C LYS A 83 9.04 19.49 18.87
N ASP A 84 10.26 20.01 18.80
CA ASP A 84 10.61 21.39 19.15
C ASP A 84 10.69 22.27 17.89
N ALA A 85 10.79 21.66 16.70
CA ALA A 85 10.76 22.35 15.41
C ALA A 85 9.35 22.88 15.08
N PRO A 86 9.17 24.20 14.88
CA PRO A 86 7.86 24.78 14.54
C PRO A 86 7.27 24.26 13.22
N ALA A 87 8.12 23.98 12.22
CA ALA A 87 7.71 23.44 10.93
C ALA A 87 8.77 22.50 10.36
N ILE A 88 8.32 21.43 9.71
CA ILE A 88 9.17 20.47 9.01
C ILE A 88 8.61 20.26 7.60
N ILE A 89 9.47 20.41 6.59
CA ILE A 89 9.16 20.11 5.20
C ILE A 89 9.92 18.85 4.80
N GLN A 90 9.20 17.75 4.54
CA GLN A 90 9.78 16.57 3.93
C GLN A 90 9.87 16.75 2.41
N ALA A 91 11.06 17.08 1.91
CA ALA A 91 11.32 17.32 0.48
C ALA A 91 11.79 16.07 -0.29
N TRP A 92 12.10 14.98 0.42
CA TRP A 92 12.69 13.78 -0.16
C TRP A 92 14.01 14.05 -0.89
N TYR A 93 14.26 13.38 -2.01
CA TYR A 93 15.23 13.80 -3.02
C TYR A 93 14.48 14.47 -4.17
N PRO A 94 14.31 15.81 -4.14
CA PRO A 94 13.31 16.51 -4.96
C PRO A 94 13.71 16.70 -6.43
N GLY A 95 14.83 16.13 -6.86
CA GLY A 95 15.33 16.26 -8.23
C GLY A 95 15.85 17.66 -8.56
N GLN A 96 16.07 17.92 -9.86
CA GLN A 96 16.72 19.14 -10.34
C GLN A 96 15.91 20.43 -10.09
N GLU A 97 14.58 20.35 -10.06
CA GLU A 97 13.69 21.50 -9.81
C GLU A 97 13.37 21.68 -8.32
N GLY A 98 14.01 20.88 -7.44
CA GLY A 98 13.66 20.82 -6.03
C GLY A 98 13.82 22.13 -5.28
N GLY A 99 14.83 22.93 -5.63
CA GLY A 99 15.03 24.24 -5.02
C GLY A 99 13.86 25.20 -5.27
N ILE A 100 13.32 25.19 -6.50
CA ILE A 100 12.15 26.00 -6.88
C ILE A 100 10.92 25.50 -6.12
N ALA A 101 10.66 24.20 -6.13
CA ALA A 101 9.50 23.62 -5.45
C ALA A 101 9.50 23.90 -3.94
N ILE A 102 10.66 23.83 -3.28
CA ILE A 102 10.79 24.16 -1.85
C ILE A 102 10.51 25.65 -1.60
N ALA A 103 11.05 26.53 -2.46
CA ALA A 103 10.79 27.97 -2.35
C ALA A 103 9.30 28.29 -2.51
N GLU A 104 8.63 27.74 -3.53
CA GLU A 104 7.20 27.93 -3.75
C GLU A 104 6.36 27.48 -2.54
N VAL A 105 6.74 26.39 -1.87
CA VAL A 105 6.11 25.94 -0.62
C VAL A 105 6.36 26.92 0.53
N LEU A 106 7.61 27.34 0.73
CA LEU A 106 7.98 28.25 1.83
C LEU A 106 7.27 29.61 1.73
N PHE A 107 7.15 30.14 0.53
CA PHE A 107 6.46 31.42 0.27
C PHE A 107 4.94 31.26 0.11
N GLY A 108 4.43 30.02 0.12
CA GLY A 108 3.00 29.74 -0.01
C GLY A 108 2.43 30.01 -1.39
N GLU A 109 3.28 30.08 -2.42
CA GLU A 109 2.90 30.06 -3.83
C GLU A 109 2.32 28.70 -4.22
N TYR A 110 2.88 27.63 -3.64
CA TYR A 110 2.31 26.28 -3.67
C TYR A 110 1.83 25.84 -2.29
N ASN A 111 0.59 25.35 -2.21
CA ASN A 111 0.06 24.74 -1.00
C ASN A 111 0.43 23.24 -0.97
N PRO A 112 1.21 22.76 0.02
CA PRO A 112 1.62 21.37 0.07
C PRO A 112 0.41 20.43 0.20
N GLY A 113 0.39 19.39 -0.64
CA GLY A 113 -0.65 18.36 -0.66
C GLY A 113 -0.11 16.93 -0.63
N GLY A 114 1.19 16.75 -0.36
CA GLY A 114 1.83 15.43 -0.26
C GLY A 114 1.39 14.66 0.99
N LYS A 115 1.32 13.33 0.90
CA LYS A 115 1.00 12.43 2.02
C LYS A 115 2.07 11.34 2.14
N LEU A 116 2.40 10.92 3.36
CA LEU A 116 3.41 9.89 3.61
C LEU A 116 2.98 8.51 3.07
N PRO A 117 3.83 7.83 2.28
CA PRO A 117 3.54 6.49 1.76
C PRO A 117 3.91 5.37 2.74
N PHE A 118 4.48 5.69 3.90
CA PHE A 118 4.80 4.74 4.97
C PHE A 118 4.60 5.40 6.34
N THR A 119 4.68 4.60 7.40
CA THR A 119 4.56 5.09 8.78
C THR A 119 5.91 5.52 9.31
N TRP A 120 5.97 6.72 9.87
CA TRP A 120 7.19 7.31 10.41
C TRP A 120 7.29 7.02 11.92
N PRO A 121 8.30 6.26 12.37
CA PRO A 121 8.45 5.92 13.78
C PRO A 121 8.96 7.12 14.61
N ARG A 122 8.69 7.10 15.91
CA ARG A 122 9.33 7.98 16.92
C ARG A 122 10.76 7.54 17.22
N TYR A 123 11.01 6.23 17.17
CA TYR A 123 12.29 5.62 17.48
C TYR A 123 12.48 4.33 16.68
N VAL A 124 13.73 3.99 16.33
CA VAL A 124 14.05 2.80 15.52
C VAL A 124 13.56 1.50 16.15
N GLY A 125 13.54 1.42 17.49
CA GLY A 125 13.01 0.27 18.24
C GLY A 125 11.52 0.01 18.06
N GLN A 126 10.76 0.91 17.42
CA GLN A 126 9.36 0.65 17.07
C GLN A 126 9.18 -0.28 15.86
N LEU A 127 10.25 -0.50 15.09
CA LEU A 127 10.14 -1.26 13.85
C LEU A 127 9.97 -2.77 14.11
N PRO A 128 9.13 -3.45 13.31
CA PRO A 128 8.34 -2.92 12.20
C PRO A 128 7.07 -2.19 12.68
N LEU A 129 6.83 -0.99 12.15
CA LEU A 129 5.65 -0.16 12.47
C LEU A 129 4.86 0.16 11.20
N TYR A 130 3.77 -0.57 10.96
CA TYR A 130 2.91 -0.39 9.80
C TYR A 130 1.45 -0.23 10.23
N TYR A 131 0.71 0.67 9.57
CA TYR A 131 -0.66 1.04 9.97
C TYR A 131 -1.67 -0.11 9.91
N ASN A 132 -1.45 -1.08 9.02
CA ASN A 132 -2.31 -2.23 8.79
C ASN A 132 -1.87 -3.45 9.62
N TYR A 133 -1.50 -3.21 10.89
CA TYR A 133 -1.17 -4.27 11.83
C TYR A 133 -2.38 -5.14 12.14
N LYS A 134 -2.13 -6.41 12.50
CA LYS A 134 -3.16 -7.32 12.97
C LYS A 134 -3.48 -7.03 14.44
N PRO A 135 -4.75 -7.07 14.87
CA PRO A 135 -5.12 -6.86 16.26
C PRO A 135 -4.42 -7.89 17.13
N THR A 136 -3.84 -7.44 18.23
CA THR A 136 -3.30 -8.29 19.28
C THR A 136 -4.00 -7.98 20.60
N GLY A 137 -4.03 -8.94 21.52
CA GLY A 137 -4.58 -8.73 22.87
C GLY A 137 -3.66 -7.92 23.80
N ARG A 138 -2.61 -7.27 23.28
CA ARG A 138 -1.62 -6.53 24.07
C ARG A 138 -1.79 -5.02 23.87
N GLY A 139 -1.56 -4.24 24.93
CA GLY A 139 -1.39 -2.78 24.81
C GLY A 139 -0.12 -2.48 24.01
N TYR A 140 -0.19 -1.48 23.13
CA TYR A 140 0.88 -1.18 22.17
C TYR A 140 1.91 -0.17 22.69
N ASP A 141 1.77 0.30 23.92
CA ASP A 141 2.72 1.27 24.48
C ASP A 141 3.98 0.60 25.00
N TYR A 142 5.11 1.29 24.80
CA TYR A 142 6.39 0.95 25.40
C TYR A 142 6.42 1.48 26.84
N VAL A 143 7.32 0.96 27.66
CA VAL A 143 7.46 1.40 29.07
C VAL A 143 7.76 2.90 29.17
N ASP A 144 8.40 3.46 28.15
CA ASP A 144 9.00 4.79 28.11
C ASP A 144 8.47 5.67 26.97
N MET A 145 7.58 5.17 26.10
CA MET A 145 6.99 5.94 25.01
C MET A 145 5.68 5.33 24.49
N PRO A 146 4.80 6.12 23.86
CA PRO A 146 3.59 5.57 23.24
C PRO A 146 3.92 4.65 22.05
N GLY A 147 3.03 3.69 21.79
CA GLY A 147 3.08 2.81 20.62
C GLY A 147 2.73 3.48 19.30
N THR A 148 2.19 4.70 19.37
CA THR A 148 1.74 5.45 18.20
C THR A 148 2.92 5.99 17.38
N PRO A 149 2.78 6.09 16.06
CA PRO A 149 3.82 6.64 15.20
C PRO A 149 4.05 8.12 15.47
N LEU A 150 5.19 8.63 15.02
CA LEU A 150 5.47 10.06 14.98
C LEU A 150 4.59 10.72 13.91
N PHE A 151 4.63 10.18 12.69
CA PHE A 151 3.72 10.53 11.61
C PHE A 151 3.10 9.25 11.02
N PRO A 152 1.77 9.09 11.02
CA PRO A 152 1.14 7.87 10.53
C PRO A 152 1.18 7.77 8.99
N PHE A 153 0.94 6.56 8.47
CA PHE A 153 0.73 6.38 7.02
C PHE A 153 -0.36 7.33 6.51
N GLY A 154 -0.13 7.94 5.34
CA GLY A 154 -1.04 8.89 4.73
C GLY A 154 -1.07 10.26 5.40
N HIS A 155 -0.22 10.55 6.39
CA HIS A 155 -0.14 11.87 7.02
C HIS A 155 0.44 12.93 6.07
N GLY A 156 -0.06 14.15 6.15
CA GLY A 156 0.49 15.31 5.45
C GLY A 156 -0.43 16.51 5.62
N LEU A 157 0.17 17.65 5.95
CA LEU A 157 -0.54 18.90 6.22
C LEU A 157 -0.80 19.68 4.93
N SER A 158 -1.62 20.72 5.05
CA SER A 158 -1.91 21.71 4.02
C SER A 158 -2.01 23.08 4.67
N TYR A 159 -1.81 24.15 3.88
CA TYR A 159 -2.09 25.52 4.29
C TYR A 159 -3.59 25.85 4.30
N THR A 160 -4.44 24.92 3.88
CA THR A 160 -5.90 25.04 3.99
C THR A 160 -6.50 23.86 4.79
N LYS A 161 -7.81 23.90 5.03
CA LYS A 161 -8.55 22.90 5.82
C LYS A 161 -9.68 22.30 5.00
N PHE A 162 -9.90 21.00 5.17
CA PHE A 162 -10.96 20.28 4.46
C PHE A 162 -11.94 19.62 5.43
N THR A 163 -13.22 19.61 5.13
CA THR A 163 -14.26 18.88 5.88
C THR A 163 -14.88 17.77 5.06
N TYR A 164 -15.25 16.68 5.73
CA TYR A 164 -15.77 15.47 5.13
C TYR A 164 -17.20 15.27 5.65
N SER A 165 -18.16 15.04 4.76
CA SER A 165 -19.55 14.89 5.15
C SER A 165 -20.30 13.94 4.22
N ASN A 166 -21.51 13.56 4.65
CA ASN A 166 -22.49 12.88 3.78
C ASN A 166 -21.94 11.57 3.15
N LEU A 167 -21.37 10.69 3.98
CA LEU A 167 -20.90 9.37 3.52
C LEU A 167 -22.10 8.53 3.06
N ARG A 168 -22.00 8.00 1.84
CA ARG A 168 -23.00 7.13 1.21
C ARG A 168 -22.32 5.81 0.79
N ILE A 169 -22.95 4.70 1.13
CA ILE A 169 -22.48 3.34 0.79
C ILE A 169 -23.64 2.65 0.07
N GLU A 170 -23.45 2.39 -1.21
CA GLU A 170 -24.44 1.75 -2.08
C GLU A 170 -23.88 0.41 -2.55
N THR A 171 -24.70 -0.64 -2.58
CA THR A 171 -24.31 -1.98 -3.05
C THR A 171 -25.28 -2.45 -4.11
N ASN A 172 -24.77 -3.01 -5.21
CA ASN A 172 -25.61 -3.62 -6.24
C ASN A 172 -25.71 -5.14 -6.09
N GLU A 173 -26.60 -5.77 -6.87
CA GLU A 173 -26.83 -7.22 -6.82
C GLU A 173 -25.58 -8.06 -7.15
N MET A 174 -24.66 -7.51 -7.94
CA MET A 174 -23.38 -8.15 -8.28
C MET A 174 -22.31 -7.98 -7.18
N GLY A 175 -22.63 -7.31 -6.06
CA GLY A 175 -21.70 -7.09 -4.95
C GLY A 175 -20.70 -5.95 -5.18
N ASN A 176 -20.86 -5.14 -6.23
CA ASN A 176 -20.09 -3.90 -6.36
C ASN A 176 -20.59 -2.90 -5.33
N ILE A 177 -19.65 -2.26 -4.64
CA ILE A 177 -19.93 -1.29 -3.60
C ILE A 177 -19.42 0.07 -4.07
N LYS A 178 -20.29 1.07 -4.07
CA LYS A 178 -19.94 2.46 -4.33
C LYS A 178 -19.91 3.21 -3.00
N VAL A 179 -18.77 3.79 -2.68
CA VAL A 179 -18.58 4.64 -1.50
C VAL A 179 -18.40 6.08 -1.98
N SER A 180 -19.29 6.97 -1.58
CA SER A 180 -19.21 8.40 -1.93
C SER A 180 -19.18 9.27 -0.69
N VAL A 181 -18.38 10.33 -0.71
CA VAL A 181 -18.24 11.31 0.38
C VAL A 181 -18.15 12.72 -0.21
N ASP A 182 -18.73 13.69 0.48
CA ASP A 182 -18.61 15.09 0.09
C ASP A 182 -17.41 15.71 0.80
N ILE A 183 -16.54 16.38 0.05
CA ILE A 183 -15.35 17.07 0.53
C ILE A 183 -15.46 18.55 0.20
N GLU A 184 -15.18 19.39 1.20
CA GLU A 184 -15.26 20.84 1.08
C GLU A 184 -13.98 21.47 1.60
N ASN A 185 -13.44 22.44 0.86
CA ASN A 185 -12.36 23.29 1.34
C ASN A 185 -12.95 24.44 2.15
N VAL A 186 -12.74 24.43 3.46
CA VAL A 186 -13.29 25.41 4.40
C VAL A 186 -12.24 26.43 4.86
N GLY A 187 -11.04 26.39 4.30
CA GLY A 187 -10.01 27.40 4.55
C GLY A 187 -10.04 28.53 3.52
N ASP A 188 -8.98 29.32 3.52
CA ASP A 188 -8.83 30.56 2.74
C ASP A 188 -7.88 30.43 1.55
N ARG A 189 -7.30 29.24 1.34
CA ARG A 189 -6.38 28.94 0.24
C ARG A 189 -6.87 27.80 -0.63
N GLU A 190 -6.60 27.88 -1.93
CA GLU A 190 -6.69 26.71 -2.80
C GLU A 190 -5.70 25.64 -2.30
N GLY A 191 -6.09 24.38 -2.37
CA GLY A 191 -5.24 23.29 -1.92
C GLY A 191 -5.70 21.93 -2.38
N ASP A 192 -4.78 20.98 -2.25
CA ASP A 192 -5.03 19.59 -2.56
C ASP A 192 -5.37 18.79 -1.31
N GLU A 193 -6.34 17.89 -1.45
CA GLU A 193 -6.64 16.86 -0.46
C GLU A 193 -6.51 15.48 -1.10
N VAL A 194 -5.93 14.55 -0.35
CA VAL A 194 -5.87 13.13 -0.74
C VAL A 194 -6.82 12.36 0.17
N VAL A 195 -8.03 12.16 -0.33
CA VAL A 195 -9.10 11.42 0.35
C VAL A 195 -8.75 9.95 0.33
N GLN A 196 -8.63 9.32 1.50
CA GLN A 196 -8.23 7.93 1.66
C GLN A 196 -9.40 7.08 2.16
N LEU A 197 -9.67 5.98 1.46
CA LEU A 197 -10.70 4.98 1.79
C LEU A 197 -10.02 3.75 2.39
N TYR A 198 -10.42 3.42 3.60
CA TYR A 198 -10.00 2.23 4.32
C TYR A 198 -11.18 1.32 4.64
N ILE A 199 -10.90 0.02 4.76
CA ILE A 199 -11.85 -0.95 5.30
C ILE A 199 -11.28 -1.64 6.54
N ARG A 200 -12.17 -2.16 7.38
CA ARG A 200 -11.83 -3.12 8.43
C ARG A 200 -12.89 -4.19 8.48
N ASP A 201 -12.46 -5.44 8.33
CA ASP A 201 -13.30 -6.58 8.68
C ASP A 201 -13.34 -6.72 10.21
N ARG A 202 -14.52 -6.54 10.82
CA ARG A 202 -14.64 -6.48 12.28
C ARG A 202 -14.46 -7.85 12.93
N VAL A 203 -14.90 -8.90 12.26
CA VAL A 203 -14.90 -10.27 12.79
C VAL A 203 -14.65 -11.22 11.62
N ALA A 204 -13.54 -11.95 11.68
CA ALA A 204 -13.16 -12.92 10.67
C ALA A 204 -12.61 -14.19 11.32
N SER A 205 -12.59 -15.28 10.56
CA SER A 205 -12.04 -16.58 10.98
C SER A 205 -10.52 -16.56 11.19
N VAL A 206 -9.84 -15.58 10.58
CA VAL A 206 -8.39 -15.34 10.70
C VAL A 206 -8.13 -13.89 11.09
N ALA A 207 -6.99 -13.62 11.73
CA ALA A 207 -6.63 -12.25 12.11
C ALA A 207 -6.47 -11.34 10.88
N ARG A 208 -7.37 -10.35 10.76
CA ARG A 208 -7.37 -9.33 9.71
C ARG A 208 -6.72 -8.03 10.20
N PRO A 209 -6.11 -7.23 9.32
CA PRO A 209 -5.61 -5.93 9.70
C PRO A 209 -6.69 -5.04 10.34
N VAL A 210 -6.30 -4.19 11.29
CA VAL A 210 -7.23 -3.22 11.90
C VAL A 210 -7.72 -2.16 10.90
N LYS A 211 -7.04 -2.02 9.76
CA LYS A 211 -7.32 -1.05 8.71
C LYS A 211 -6.59 -1.45 7.44
N GLU A 212 -7.23 -1.41 6.28
CA GLU A 212 -6.60 -1.68 4.96
C GLU A 212 -7.01 -0.59 3.97
N LEU A 213 -6.04 0.07 3.34
CA LEU A 213 -6.31 1.05 2.27
C LEU A 213 -6.89 0.32 1.05
N ARG A 214 -8.03 0.79 0.55
CA ARG A 214 -8.69 0.25 -0.66
C ARG A 214 -8.84 1.26 -1.78
N GLY A 215 -8.59 2.52 -1.51
CA GLY A 215 -8.54 3.53 -2.55
C GLY A 215 -8.12 4.88 -2.00
N PHE A 216 -7.62 5.73 -2.88
CA PHE A 216 -7.39 7.13 -2.57
C PHE A 216 -7.65 7.98 -3.82
N LYS A 217 -8.02 9.24 -3.62
CA LYS A 217 -8.20 10.21 -4.70
C LYS A 217 -7.67 11.56 -4.27
N ARG A 218 -6.79 12.13 -5.10
CA ARG A 218 -6.35 13.52 -4.99
C ARG A 218 -7.36 14.42 -5.69
N ILE A 219 -7.75 15.49 -5.03
CA ILE A 219 -8.60 16.54 -5.59
C ILE A 219 -8.00 17.91 -5.22
N THR A 220 -8.23 18.89 -6.08
CA THR A 220 -7.88 20.30 -5.84
C THR A 220 -9.17 21.06 -5.66
N LEU A 221 -9.27 21.90 -4.63
CA LEU A 221 -10.46 22.69 -4.35
C LEU A 221 -10.09 24.13 -4.01
N LYS A 222 -10.82 25.08 -4.58
CA LYS A 222 -10.76 26.49 -4.18
C LYS A 222 -11.43 26.72 -2.81
N PRO A 223 -11.14 27.83 -2.12
CA PRO A 223 -11.86 28.20 -0.90
C PRO A 223 -13.38 28.16 -1.08
N GLY A 224 -14.08 27.45 -0.19
CA GLY A 224 -15.53 27.24 -0.22
C GLY A 224 -16.04 26.25 -1.29
N GLU A 225 -15.15 25.68 -2.12
CA GLU A 225 -15.55 24.70 -3.12
C GLU A 225 -15.84 23.34 -2.46
N LYS A 226 -16.91 22.68 -2.91
CA LYS A 226 -17.36 21.37 -2.46
C LYS A 226 -17.54 20.42 -3.63
N THR A 227 -17.03 19.20 -3.49
CA THR A 227 -17.16 18.14 -4.49
C THR A 227 -17.52 16.79 -3.86
N THR A 228 -18.02 15.84 -4.66
CA THR A 228 -18.26 14.46 -4.24
C THR A 228 -17.16 13.55 -4.76
N VAL A 229 -16.41 12.94 -3.85
CA VAL A 229 -15.43 11.90 -4.18
C VAL A 229 -16.12 10.54 -4.10
N SER A 230 -15.92 9.71 -5.13
CA SER A 230 -16.49 8.35 -5.20
C SER A 230 -15.44 7.28 -5.44
N PHE A 231 -15.56 6.18 -4.73
CA PHE A 231 -14.75 4.98 -4.84
C PHE A 231 -15.62 3.79 -5.23
N ARG A 232 -15.05 2.85 -5.97
CA ARG A 232 -15.68 1.58 -6.29
C ARG A 232 -14.86 0.47 -5.63
N LEU A 233 -15.51 -0.30 -4.79
CA LEU A 233 -15.00 -1.55 -4.24
C LEU A 233 -15.72 -2.71 -4.91
N THR A 234 -14.99 -3.80 -5.06
CA THR A 234 -15.47 -5.11 -5.50
C THR A 234 -15.48 -6.06 -4.31
N LEU A 235 -16.05 -7.25 -4.49
CA LEU A 235 -15.98 -8.28 -3.46
C LEU A 235 -14.54 -8.78 -3.26
N ASP A 236 -13.67 -8.64 -4.27
CA ASP A 236 -12.23 -8.91 -4.13
C ASP A 236 -11.56 -8.00 -3.11
N ASP A 237 -12.02 -6.75 -2.98
CA ASP A 237 -11.54 -5.82 -1.97
C ASP A 237 -11.91 -6.23 -0.55
N LEU A 238 -12.93 -7.08 -0.39
CA LEU A 238 -13.37 -7.59 0.92
C LEU A 238 -12.81 -8.98 1.21
N ALA A 239 -12.24 -9.67 0.22
CA ALA A 239 -11.87 -11.06 0.35
C ALA A 239 -10.59 -11.26 1.18
N LEU A 240 -10.56 -12.38 1.90
CA LEU A 240 -9.44 -12.87 2.68
C LEU A 240 -9.05 -14.27 2.23
N PHE A 241 -7.85 -14.72 2.59
CA PHE A 241 -7.49 -16.14 2.52
C PHE A 241 -7.93 -16.85 3.80
N ASP A 242 -8.78 -17.88 3.66
CA ASP A 242 -9.21 -18.71 4.77
C ASP A 242 -8.08 -19.65 5.25
N LEU A 243 -8.34 -20.45 6.29
CA LEU A 243 -7.37 -21.42 6.83
C LEU A 243 -6.91 -22.48 5.82
N ASN A 244 -7.62 -22.64 4.70
CA ASN A 244 -7.26 -23.56 3.62
C ASN A 244 -6.61 -22.81 2.44
N MET A 245 -6.19 -21.55 2.63
CA MET A 245 -5.58 -20.70 1.60
C MET A 245 -6.50 -20.47 0.39
N ARG A 246 -7.82 -20.42 0.60
CA ARG A 246 -8.79 -20.07 -0.45
C ARG A 246 -9.29 -18.65 -0.25
N ARG A 247 -9.51 -17.91 -1.34
CA ARG A 247 -10.11 -16.58 -1.26
C ARG A 247 -11.61 -16.68 -0.99
N VAL A 248 -12.05 -16.01 0.05
CA VAL A 248 -13.45 -15.96 0.49
C VAL A 248 -13.80 -14.56 1.00
N VAL A 249 -15.06 -14.16 0.85
CA VAL A 249 -15.65 -13.08 1.66
C VAL A 249 -16.51 -13.75 2.71
N GLU A 250 -16.22 -13.50 3.97
CA GLU A 250 -16.98 -14.06 5.08
C GLU A 250 -18.22 -13.19 5.38
N PRO A 251 -19.34 -13.79 5.83
CA PRO A 251 -20.48 -13.02 6.29
C PRO A 251 -20.10 -12.24 7.54
N GLY A 252 -20.46 -10.97 7.60
CA GLY A 252 -20.03 -10.09 8.68
C GLY A 252 -20.21 -8.61 8.37
N THR A 253 -19.73 -7.79 9.30
CA THR A 253 -19.76 -6.32 9.19
C THR A 253 -18.37 -5.79 8.86
N PHE A 254 -18.28 -5.06 7.75
CA PHE A 254 -17.12 -4.28 7.35
C PHE A 254 -17.33 -2.83 7.77
N GLU A 255 -16.37 -2.26 8.49
CA GLU A 255 -16.31 -0.83 8.76
C GLU A 255 -15.66 -0.14 7.56
N ILE A 256 -16.36 0.81 6.96
CA ILE A 256 -15.87 1.68 5.90
C ILE A 256 -15.43 2.98 6.53
N MET A 257 -14.18 3.38 6.30
CA MET A 257 -13.55 4.53 6.93
C MET A 257 -13.00 5.46 5.86
N VAL A 258 -13.32 6.75 5.94
CA VAL A 258 -12.79 7.77 5.02
C VAL A 258 -12.14 8.89 5.81
N GLY A 259 -10.94 9.28 5.39
CA GLY A 259 -10.11 10.23 6.13
C GLY A 259 -9.00 10.84 5.29
N SER A 260 -8.19 11.69 5.94
CA SER A 260 -7.04 12.37 5.33
C SER A 260 -5.70 11.70 5.67
N SER A 261 -5.70 10.75 6.61
CA SER A 261 -4.58 9.84 6.90
C SER A 261 -5.10 8.55 7.53
N SER A 262 -4.22 7.56 7.76
CA SER A 262 -4.61 6.35 8.48
C SER A 262 -5.09 6.65 9.90
N GLU A 263 -4.60 7.69 10.59
CA GLU A 263 -5.06 8.04 11.95
C GLU A 263 -5.99 9.27 12.00
N ASP A 264 -6.26 9.91 10.87
CA ASP A 264 -7.23 11.02 10.73
C ASP A 264 -8.45 10.53 9.93
N ILE A 265 -9.21 9.62 10.54
CA ILE A 265 -10.47 9.11 10.00
C ILE A 265 -11.60 10.05 10.40
N ARG A 266 -12.19 10.73 9.41
CA ARG A 266 -13.16 11.81 9.64
C ARG A 266 -14.61 11.34 9.57
N ILE A 267 -14.88 10.29 8.79
CA ILE A 267 -16.23 9.72 8.68
C ILE A 267 -16.19 8.21 8.51
N LYS A 268 -17.18 7.52 9.07
CA LYS A 268 -17.28 6.06 9.05
C LYS A 268 -18.70 5.60 8.70
N GLY A 269 -18.79 4.42 8.11
CA GLY A 269 -20.03 3.72 7.82
C GLY A 269 -19.86 2.21 7.94
N MET A 270 -20.96 1.48 7.84
CA MET A 270 -20.96 0.03 7.98
C MET A 270 -21.53 -0.63 6.72
N LEU A 271 -20.91 -1.70 6.29
CA LEU A 271 -21.36 -2.58 5.20
C LEU A 271 -21.55 -3.99 5.76
N ASN A 272 -22.71 -4.61 5.48
CA ASN A 272 -23.01 -5.97 5.96
C ASN A 272 -23.04 -6.96 4.81
N ILE A 273 -22.21 -8.01 4.89
CA ILE A 273 -22.22 -9.16 4.00
C ILE A 273 -23.03 -10.28 4.65
N LYS A 274 -24.10 -10.72 3.98
CA LYS A 274 -25.08 -11.65 4.56
C LYS A 274 -24.67 -13.12 4.48
N GLN A 275 -23.92 -13.49 3.45
CA GLN A 275 -23.56 -14.89 3.17
C GLN A 275 -22.11 -15.00 2.76
N LYS A 276 -21.52 -16.18 2.98
CA LYS A 276 -20.18 -16.48 2.51
C LYS A 276 -20.14 -16.46 0.98
N ILE A 277 -19.11 -15.82 0.43
CA ILE A 277 -18.86 -15.72 -1.00
C ILE A 277 -17.51 -16.40 -1.28
N THR A 278 -17.49 -17.24 -2.30
CA THR A 278 -16.29 -17.95 -2.76
C THR A 278 -16.14 -17.76 -4.26
N ALA A 279 -14.91 -17.89 -4.77
CA ALA A 279 -14.71 -18.02 -6.20
C ALA A 279 -15.41 -19.30 -6.72
N LYS A 280 -15.84 -19.26 -7.99
CA LYS A 280 -16.49 -20.39 -8.65
C LYS A 280 -15.98 -20.48 -10.07
N TYR A 281 -15.64 -21.68 -10.51
CA TYR A 281 -14.99 -21.87 -11.80
C TYR A 281 -15.73 -22.90 -12.60
N ASP A 282 -15.73 -22.68 -13.90
CA ASP A 282 -16.15 -23.66 -14.86
C ASP A 282 -15.00 -24.00 -15.81
N CYS A 283 -15.01 -25.25 -16.27
CA CYS A 283 -14.06 -25.79 -17.22
C CYS A 283 -14.88 -26.29 -18.41
N THR A 284 -14.64 -25.70 -19.57
CA THR A 284 -15.35 -25.96 -20.83
C THR A 284 -14.36 -26.35 -21.92
N ASP A 285 -14.88 -26.87 -23.03
CA ASP A 285 -14.14 -27.07 -24.28
C ASP A 285 -12.85 -27.87 -24.13
N LEU A 286 -12.96 -29.12 -23.66
CA LEU A 286 -11.83 -30.05 -23.69
C LEU A 286 -11.55 -30.47 -25.13
N VAL A 287 -10.48 -29.93 -25.70
CA VAL A 287 -10.03 -30.20 -27.06
C VAL A 287 -8.67 -30.90 -27.00
N VAL A 288 -8.55 -31.99 -27.75
CA VAL A 288 -7.26 -32.62 -28.01
C VAL A 288 -6.95 -32.38 -29.47
N ASP A 289 -5.72 -31.93 -29.77
CA ASP A 289 -5.30 -31.61 -31.14
C ASP A 289 -5.46 -32.81 -32.09
N ARG A 290 -5.31 -34.04 -31.59
CA ARG A 290 -5.43 -35.29 -32.35
C ARG A 290 -6.12 -36.38 -31.52
N LYS A 291 -6.99 -37.18 -32.17
CA LYS A 291 -7.65 -38.35 -31.55
C LYS A 291 -6.82 -39.63 -31.64
N GLU A 292 -5.88 -39.67 -32.57
CA GLU A 292 -4.93 -40.78 -32.77
C GLU A 292 -3.50 -40.20 -32.77
N VAL A 293 -2.60 -40.79 -31.99
CA VAL A 293 -1.22 -40.31 -31.83
C VAL A 293 -0.26 -41.49 -31.75
N LYS A 294 0.94 -41.36 -32.31
CA LYS A 294 1.96 -42.41 -32.18
C LYS A 294 2.57 -42.39 -30.78
N VAL A 295 3.00 -43.56 -30.30
CA VAL A 295 3.77 -43.68 -29.06
C VAL A 295 4.93 -42.66 -29.03
N GLY A 296 5.03 -41.91 -27.93
CA GLY A 296 6.10 -40.92 -27.67
C GLY A 296 5.95 -39.58 -28.41
N GLU A 297 4.94 -39.43 -29.29
CA GLU A 297 4.69 -38.18 -30.00
C GLU A 297 3.99 -37.14 -29.09
N PRO A 298 4.38 -35.85 -29.14
CA PRO A 298 3.75 -34.84 -28.33
C PRO A 298 2.28 -34.60 -28.72
N LEU A 299 1.45 -34.53 -27.69
CA LEU A 299 0.01 -34.26 -27.75
C LEU A 299 -0.30 -32.99 -26.97
N THR A 300 -1.12 -32.11 -27.54
CA THR A 300 -1.61 -30.90 -26.86
C THR A 300 -3.08 -31.06 -26.48
N ILE A 301 -3.35 -30.90 -25.19
CA ILE A 301 -4.68 -30.95 -24.62
C ILE A 301 -5.01 -29.55 -24.12
N LYS A 302 -6.10 -28.99 -24.63
CA LYS A 302 -6.57 -27.65 -24.32
C LYS A 302 -7.90 -27.71 -23.59
N THR A 303 -8.11 -26.78 -22.68
CA THR A 303 -9.42 -26.51 -22.07
C THR A 303 -9.58 -25.02 -21.85
N ARG A 304 -10.81 -24.53 -21.84
CA ARG A 304 -11.12 -23.19 -21.36
C ARG A 304 -11.53 -23.25 -19.90
N VAL A 305 -11.08 -22.27 -19.13
CA VAL A 305 -11.44 -22.11 -17.73
C VAL A 305 -11.95 -20.71 -17.52
N LYS A 306 -13.17 -20.59 -17.00
CA LYS A 306 -13.82 -19.32 -16.72
C LYS A 306 -14.11 -19.18 -15.23
N ASN A 307 -13.83 -18.01 -14.66
CA ASN A 307 -14.37 -17.64 -13.37
C ASN A 307 -15.84 -17.20 -13.55
N ILE A 308 -16.76 -18.01 -13.03
CA ILE A 308 -18.20 -17.74 -13.02
C ILE A 308 -18.66 -17.23 -11.63
N GLY A 309 -17.71 -17.03 -10.72
CA GLY A 309 -17.92 -16.52 -9.39
C GLY A 309 -17.64 -15.01 -9.30
N PRO A 310 -18.03 -14.39 -8.18
CA PRO A 310 -17.96 -12.95 -8.02
C PRO A 310 -16.64 -12.43 -7.40
N ILE A 311 -15.67 -13.32 -7.13
CA ILE A 311 -14.32 -12.97 -6.62
C ILE A 311 -13.25 -13.78 -7.36
N SER A 312 -12.03 -13.26 -7.44
CA SER A 312 -10.86 -14.00 -7.92
C SER A 312 -10.31 -14.94 -6.85
N ASP A 313 -9.66 -16.01 -7.29
CA ASP A 313 -8.85 -16.93 -6.50
C ASP A 313 -7.87 -17.64 -7.43
N ILE A 314 -6.82 -18.22 -6.85
CA ILE A 314 -5.87 -19.04 -7.58
C ILE A 314 -6.37 -20.49 -7.57
N ILE A 315 -6.73 -21.00 -8.74
CA ILE A 315 -7.13 -22.39 -8.92
C ILE A 315 -6.05 -23.24 -9.53
N THR A 316 -6.16 -24.55 -9.32
CA THR A 316 -5.31 -25.54 -9.96
C THR A 316 -6.14 -26.34 -10.95
N VAL A 317 -5.81 -26.20 -12.24
CA VAL A 317 -6.39 -26.99 -13.33
C VAL A 317 -5.54 -28.24 -13.49
N LYS A 318 -6.16 -29.41 -13.37
CA LYS A 318 -5.48 -30.71 -13.38
C LYS A 318 -5.81 -31.51 -14.62
N LEU A 319 -4.79 -32.16 -15.18
CA LEU A 319 -4.90 -33.11 -16.28
C LEU A 319 -4.69 -34.52 -15.75
N PHE A 320 -5.61 -35.41 -16.08
CA PHE A 320 -5.62 -36.81 -15.71
C PHE A 320 -5.58 -37.72 -16.94
N ILE A 321 -4.84 -38.82 -16.84
CA ILE A 321 -4.80 -39.91 -17.81
C ILE A 321 -5.18 -41.19 -17.09
N ASN A 322 -6.23 -41.87 -17.55
CA ASN A 322 -6.75 -43.09 -16.93
C ASN A 322 -7.03 -42.95 -15.42
N GLY A 323 -7.43 -41.75 -14.99
CA GLY A 323 -7.71 -41.43 -13.59
C GLY A 323 -6.50 -40.99 -12.75
N ILE A 324 -5.29 -41.02 -13.31
CA ILE A 324 -4.05 -40.59 -12.63
C ILE A 324 -3.73 -39.15 -13.02
N GLU A 325 -3.47 -38.28 -12.04
CA GLU A 325 -3.01 -36.91 -12.30
C GLU A 325 -1.60 -36.94 -12.91
N ILE A 326 -1.43 -36.33 -14.09
CA ILE A 326 -0.15 -36.29 -14.81
C ILE A 326 0.46 -34.89 -14.82
N ARG A 327 -0.37 -33.84 -14.86
CA ARG A 327 0.08 -32.43 -14.83
C ARG A 327 -0.96 -31.53 -14.17
N SER A 328 -0.49 -30.40 -13.65
CA SER A 328 -1.33 -29.34 -13.12
C SER A 328 -0.79 -27.96 -13.51
N GLN A 329 -1.68 -26.97 -13.68
CA GLN A 329 -1.32 -25.57 -13.87
C GLN A 329 -2.12 -24.70 -12.92
N ARG A 330 -1.45 -23.74 -12.26
CA ARG A 330 -2.10 -22.74 -11.42
C ARG A 330 -2.52 -21.55 -12.28
N VAL A 331 -3.74 -21.09 -12.10
CA VAL A 331 -4.33 -19.99 -12.86
C VAL A 331 -5.04 -19.07 -11.90
N ASP A 332 -4.75 -17.78 -12.00
CA ASP A 332 -5.55 -16.72 -11.38
C ASP A 332 -6.47 -16.13 -12.44
N LEU A 333 -7.75 -16.01 -12.10
CA LEU A 333 -8.79 -15.47 -12.97
C LEU A 333 -9.67 -14.50 -12.18
N SER A 334 -9.76 -13.27 -12.69
CA SER A 334 -10.71 -12.27 -12.20
C SER A 334 -12.16 -12.70 -12.46
N PRO A 335 -13.15 -12.14 -11.76
CA PRO A 335 -14.56 -12.37 -12.09
C PRO A 335 -14.83 -12.17 -13.60
N ASP A 336 -15.59 -13.09 -14.19
CA ASP A 336 -15.91 -13.16 -15.62
C ASP A 336 -14.74 -13.41 -16.59
N GLU A 337 -13.49 -13.50 -16.10
CA GLU A 337 -12.33 -13.81 -16.92
C GLU A 337 -12.35 -15.28 -17.39
N GLU A 338 -12.00 -15.50 -18.66
CA GLU A 338 -11.80 -16.81 -19.26
C GLU A 338 -10.38 -16.93 -19.82
N ARG A 339 -9.75 -18.09 -19.62
CA ARG A 339 -8.41 -18.39 -20.16
C ARG A 339 -8.35 -19.80 -20.74
N GLU A 340 -7.69 -19.93 -21.89
CA GLU A 340 -7.33 -21.24 -22.45
C GLU A 340 -6.08 -21.78 -21.74
N ILE A 341 -6.17 -23.00 -21.25
CA ILE A 341 -5.08 -23.73 -20.61
C ILE A 341 -4.66 -24.89 -21.51
N ALA A 342 -3.37 -24.94 -21.83
CA ALA A 342 -2.81 -25.96 -22.71
C ALA A 342 -1.80 -26.83 -21.95
N PHE A 343 -2.01 -28.14 -21.98
CA PHE A 343 -1.08 -29.15 -21.48
C PHE A 343 -0.43 -29.86 -22.65
N ARG A 344 0.91 -29.91 -22.65
CA ARG A 344 1.68 -30.69 -23.62
C ARG A 344 2.23 -31.94 -22.94
N ILE A 345 1.83 -33.11 -23.42
CA ILE A 345 2.21 -34.41 -22.87
C ILE A 345 2.71 -35.36 -23.97
N LYS A 346 3.23 -36.52 -23.57
CA LYS A 346 3.56 -37.66 -24.43
C LYS A 346 3.00 -38.92 -23.76
N LEU A 347 2.51 -39.86 -24.56
CA LEU A 347 2.01 -41.15 -24.06
C LEU A 347 2.90 -42.26 -24.60
N GLU A 348 3.37 -43.12 -23.69
CA GLU A 348 4.35 -44.16 -23.98
C GLU A 348 3.72 -45.56 -24.14
N GLU A 349 2.44 -45.70 -23.83
CA GLU A 349 1.71 -46.97 -23.90
C GLU A 349 0.69 -46.95 -25.03
N ARG A 350 0.65 -48.03 -25.83
CA ARG A 350 -0.37 -48.21 -26.87
C ARG A 350 -1.75 -48.47 -26.28
N GLY A 351 -2.76 -48.15 -27.07
CA GLY A 351 -4.17 -48.43 -26.77
C GLY A 351 -4.95 -47.19 -26.38
N ARG A 352 -6.12 -47.43 -25.79
CA ARG A 352 -7.13 -46.40 -25.52
C ARG A 352 -6.88 -45.71 -24.18
N HIS A 353 -6.64 -44.40 -24.20
CA HIS A 353 -6.39 -43.59 -23.00
C HIS A 353 -7.52 -42.60 -22.72
N ARG A 354 -8.07 -42.65 -21.50
CA ARG A 354 -9.08 -41.68 -21.03
C ARG A 354 -8.38 -40.42 -20.54
N ILE A 355 -8.59 -39.32 -21.26
CA ILE A 355 -8.13 -37.98 -20.87
C ILE A 355 -9.22 -37.32 -20.05
N ALA A 356 -8.86 -36.70 -18.94
CA ALA A 356 -9.78 -35.86 -18.19
C ALA A 356 -9.13 -34.57 -17.70
N VAL A 357 -9.90 -33.49 -17.64
CA VAL A 357 -9.46 -32.20 -17.09
C VAL A 357 -10.51 -31.68 -16.10
N GLY A 358 -10.06 -31.02 -15.03
CA GLY A 358 -10.97 -30.33 -14.13
C GLY A 358 -10.31 -29.56 -12.99
N ILE A 359 -11.15 -29.09 -12.06
CA ILE A 359 -10.82 -28.05 -11.06
C ILE A 359 -11.47 -28.40 -9.71
N PRO A 360 -10.74 -28.99 -8.75
CA PRO A 360 -9.54 -29.80 -8.97
C PRO A 360 -9.88 -31.19 -9.52
N GLU A 361 -11.13 -31.63 -9.35
CA GLU A 361 -11.60 -32.96 -9.73
C GLU A 361 -11.88 -33.05 -11.23
N PRO A 362 -11.67 -34.23 -11.86
CA PRO A 362 -11.92 -34.40 -13.29
C PRO A 362 -13.40 -34.13 -13.63
N LYS A 363 -13.64 -33.20 -14.56
CA LYS A 363 -15.00 -32.80 -14.97
C LYS A 363 -15.28 -33.13 -16.44
N LEU A 364 -14.38 -32.72 -17.33
CA LEU A 364 -14.48 -33.01 -18.75
C LEU A 364 -13.63 -34.23 -19.07
N THR A 365 -14.16 -35.14 -19.88
CA THR A 365 -13.40 -36.32 -20.32
C THR A 365 -13.52 -36.54 -21.81
N THR A 366 -12.43 -37.00 -22.42
CA THR A 366 -12.41 -37.49 -23.79
C THR A 366 -11.54 -38.73 -23.86
N THR A 367 -11.47 -39.36 -25.03
CA THR A 367 -10.65 -40.54 -25.24
C THR A 367 -9.81 -40.37 -26.47
N ILE A 368 -8.58 -40.88 -26.40
CA ILE A 368 -7.65 -40.92 -27.51
C ILE A 368 -7.10 -42.33 -27.66
N GLU A 369 -6.71 -42.66 -28.89
CA GLU A 369 -6.07 -43.92 -29.24
C GLU A 369 -4.58 -43.67 -29.49
N VAL A 370 -3.71 -44.49 -28.89
CA VAL A 370 -2.26 -44.44 -29.11
C VAL A 370 -1.85 -45.66 -29.93
N ILE A 371 -1.34 -45.40 -31.15
CA ILE A 371 -0.99 -46.43 -32.16
C ILE A 371 0.51 -46.69 -32.26
#